data_AF-A0A1M7IP71-F1
#
_entry.id   AF-A0A1M7IP71-F1
#
_cell.length_a   1.000
_cell.length_b   1.000
_cell.length_c   1.000
_cell.angle_alpha   90.00
_cell.angle_beta   90.00
_cell.angle_gamma   90.00
#
_symmetry.space_group_name_H-M   'P 1'
#
loop_
_entity.id
_entity.type
_entity.pdbx_description
1 polymer ?
#
loop_
_entity_poly.entity_id
_entity_poly.type
_entity_poly.pdbx_seq_one_letter_code
_entity_poly.pdbx_strand_id
1 'polypeptide(L)'
;MQNKWKKVTDELHKLTDKYTAMKKLPQSQIHEDILIRALKLLDETAPEAAELIRPQLKIMLPYTVIADDNDDRENGAGRHYYCACNTNGKPQRTICGYYRNGKDLFAKSARTMFEEDYTMALTMHQNGFVKQGAVYLARAVHMMSDMCCLPHAAKMTYFSKMRSVHIRYEDLARAMYPEFVPEQHITYDHLRRFSMRSSFSTAINANSAAICRDVHKLFTAPVEAIINRLYDTEQAVAALLYRFYRDTKVTPLRGHYIVSGMVCHPFSDMPALKVKVTEKGISFEHEGIPVNTHIGSTFRAAHRRNGLFSLSPLGNPSGYVLSRQSRKLVPFDPRDEKQLFGII
;
A
#
# COMPACT_ATOMS: atom_id res chain seq x y z
N MET A 1 30.03 -9.95 -8.65
CA MET A 1 28.63 -9.47 -8.77
C MET A 1 28.51 -8.07 -9.38
N GLN A 2 29.41 -7.12 -9.08
CA GLN A 2 29.34 -5.73 -9.56
C GLN A 2 29.24 -5.59 -11.10
N ASN A 3 29.93 -6.47 -11.84
CA ASN A 3 29.88 -6.49 -13.31
C ASN A 3 28.54 -7.00 -13.88
N LYS A 4 27.74 -7.79 -13.13
CA LYS A 4 26.44 -8.28 -13.61
C LYS A 4 25.37 -7.19 -13.58
N TRP A 5 25.31 -6.40 -12.50
CA TRP A 5 24.33 -5.33 -12.35
C TRP A 5 24.56 -4.16 -13.32
N LYS A 6 25.82 -3.88 -13.67
CA LYS A 6 26.13 -2.94 -14.74
C LYS A 6 25.53 -3.39 -16.08
N LYS A 7 25.78 -4.65 -16.48
CA LYS A 7 25.20 -5.23 -17.70
C LYS A 7 23.67 -5.18 -17.72
N VAL A 8 23.02 -5.46 -16.58
CA VAL A 8 21.55 -5.32 -16.47
C VAL A 8 21.13 -3.87 -16.69
N THR A 9 21.82 -2.92 -16.06
CA THR A 9 21.49 -1.49 -16.21
C THR A 9 21.62 -1.05 -17.67
N ASP A 10 22.70 -1.46 -18.35
CA ASP A 10 22.95 -1.14 -19.75
C ASP A 10 21.89 -1.77 -20.67
N GLU A 11 21.52 -3.04 -20.43
CA GLU A 11 20.49 -3.73 -21.21
C GLU A 11 19.08 -3.13 -20.98
N LEU A 12 18.72 -2.82 -19.73
CA LEU A 12 17.46 -2.16 -19.42
C LEU A 12 17.36 -0.81 -20.14
N HIS A 13 18.43 -0.01 -20.12
CA HIS A 13 18.47 1.27 -20.82
C HIS A 13 18.30 1.13 -22.33
N LYS A 14 19.03 0.21 -22.96
CA LYS A 14 18.91 -0.09 -24.39
C LYS A 14 17.49 -0.53 -24.77
N LEU A 15 16.85 -1.34 -23.93
CA LEU A 15 15.46 -1.77 -24.14
C LEU A 15 14.51 -0.58 -23.98
N THR A 16 14.71 0.31 -23.01
CA THR A 16 13.92 1.53 -22.85
C THR A 16 13.95 2.37 -24.13
N ASP A 17 15.12 2.60 -24.70
CA ASP A 17 15.27 3.39 -25.93
C ASP A 17 14.53 2.73 -27.10
N LYS A 18 14.65 1.40 -27.22
CA LYS A 18 13.93 0.61 -28.24
C LYS A 18 12.41 0.76 -28.12
N TYR A 19 11.85 0.53 -26.93
CA TYR A 19 10.39 0.61 -26.73
C TYR A 19 9.88 2.04 -26.85
N THR A 20 10.64 3.03 -26.39
CA THR A 20 10.29 4.45 -26.55
C THR A 20 10.22 4.84 -28.02
N ALA A 21 11.17 4.39 -28.85
CA ALA A 21 11.16 4.65 -30.29
C ALA A 21 9.99 3.97 -31.03
N MET A 22 9.47 2.86 -30.48
CA MET A 22 8.33 2.13 -31.05
C MET A 22 6.97 2.64 -30.55
N LYS A 23 6.94 3.38 -29.43
CA LYS A 23 5.73 3.79 -28.72
C LYS A 23 4.90 4.74 -29.57
N LYS A 24 3.60 4.49 -29.67
CA LYS A 24 2.66 5.34 -30.41
C LYS A 24 1.74 6.11 -29.50
N LEU A 25 1.42 5.54 -28.34
CA LEU A 25 0.55 6.18 -27.35
C LEU A 25 1.34 7.20 -26.52
N PRO A 26 0.70 8.30 -26.09
CA PRO A 26 1.30 9.20 -25.11
C PRO A 26 1.73 8.44 -23.85
N GLN A 27 2.76 8.96 -23.18
CA GLN A 27 3.16 8.40 -21.90
C GLN A 27 2.05 8.60 -20.86
N SER A 28 1.61 7.51 -20.25
CA SER A 28 0.64 7.46 -19.16
C SER A 28 1.34 7.20 -17.81
N GLN A 29 0.56 7.24 -16.71
CA GLN A 29 1.04 6.89 -15.38
C GLN A 29 0.77 5.42 -15.08
N ILE A 30 1.84 4.67 -14.78
CA ILE A 30 1.75 3.21 -14.58
C ILE A 30 0.74 2.85 -13.49
N HIS A 31 0.72 3.58 -12.35
CA HIS A 31 -0.21 3.30 -11.27
C HIS A 31 -1.68 3.53 -11.65
N GLU A 32 -1.97 4.52 -12.50
CA GLU A 32 -3.31 4.75 -13.05
C GLU A 32 -3.72 3.61 -13.97
N ASP A 33 -2.84 3.23 -14.90
CA ASP A 33 -3.08 2.14 -15.84
C ASP A 33 -3.27 0.79 -15.13
N ILE A 34 -2.51 0.52 -14.06
CA ILE A 34 -2.70 -0.65 -13.20
C ILE A 34 -4.10 -0.65 -12.59
N LEU A 35 -4.57 0.48 -12.05
CA LEU A 35 -5.92 0.57 -11.49
C LEU A 35 -7.00 0.32 -12.57
N ILE A 36 -6.83 0.90 -13.76
CA ILE A 36 -7.76 0.73 -14.88
C ILE A 36 -7.83 -0.75 -15.29
N ARG A 37 -6.68 -1.39 -15.52
CA ARG A 37 -6.64 -2.81 -15.91
C ARG A 37 -7.13 -3.73 -14.81
N ALA A 38 -6.76 -3.47 -13.55
CA ALA A 38 -7.26 -4.24 -12.42
C ALA A 38 -8.78 -4.14 -12.25
N LEU A 39 -9.38 -2.97 -12.51
CA LEU A 39 -10.84 -2.81 -12.50
C LEU A 39 -11.49 -3.60 -13.65
N LYS A 40 -10.87 -3.64 -14.83
CA LYS A 40 -11.35 -4.48 -15.94
C LYS A 40 -11.31 -5.97 -15.58
N LEU A 41 -10.21 -6.45 -15.00
CA LEU A 41 -10.10 -7.83 -14.50
C LEU A 41 -11.17 -8.15 -13.44
N LEU A 42 -11.44 -7.20 -12.55
CA LEU A 42 -12.48 -7.33 -11.54
C LEU A 42 -13.87 -7.39 -12.18
N ASP A 43 -14.14 -6.56 -13.19
CA ASP A 43 -15.42 -6.53 -13.90
C ASP A 43 -15.72 -7.84 -14.61
N GLU A 44 -14.71 -8.45 -15.24
CA GLU A 44 -14.85 -9.74 -15.91
C GLU A 44 -15.12 -10.91 -14.93
N THR A 45 -14.62 -10.80 -13.69
CA THR A 45 -14.58 -11.92 -12.73
C THR A 45 -15.58 -11.82 -11.58
N ALA A 46 -15.88 -10.60 -11.13
CA ALA A 46 -16.82 -10.26 -10.06
C ALA A 46 -17.47 -8.88 -10.34
N PRO A 47 -18.38 -8.81 -11.33
CA PRO A 47 -18.99 -7.55 -11.79
C PRO A 47 -19.60 -6.71 -10.65
N GLU A 48 -20.21 -7.35 -9.65
CA GLU A 48 -20.83 -6.69 -8.51
C GLU A 48 -19.82 -5.91 -7.64
N ALA A 49 -18.57 -6.38 -7.60
CA ALA A 49 -17.48 -5.67 -6.93
C ALA A 49 -16.98 -4.51 -7.79
N ALA A 50 -16.93 -4.67 -9.11
CA ALA A 50 -16.56 -3.60 -10.03
C ALA A 50 -17.61 -2.47 -10.03
N GLU A 51 -18.90 -2.79 -9.95
CA GLU A 51 -20.00 -1.81 -9.84
C GLU A 51 -19.87 -0.89 -8.61
N LEU A 52 -19.35 -1.41 -7.50
CA LEU A 52 -19.09 -0.59 -6.30
C LEU A 52 -17.98 0.45 -6.56
N ILE A 53 -16.93 0.06 -7.30
CA ILE A 53 -15.69 0.86 -7.45
C ILE A 53 -15.77 1.81 -8.65
N ARG A 54 -16.36 1.37 -9.77
CA ARG A 54 -16.39 2.08 -11.05
C ARG A 54 -16.86 3.55 -10.94
N PRO A 55 -17.91 3.90 -10.18
CA PRO A 55 -18.34 5.30 -10.04
C PRO A 55 -17.27 6.21 -9.42
N GLN A 56 -16.30 5.65 -8.70
CA GLN A 56 -15.25 6.39 -8.03
C GLN A 56 -13.93 6.44 -8.82
N LEU A 57 -13.83 5.72 -9.94
CA LEU A 57 -12.57 5.58 -10.69
C LEU A 57 -11.92 6.93 -11.02
N LYS A 58 -12.70 7.88 -11.54
CA LYS A 58 -12.19 9.23 -11.88
C LYS A 58 -11.60 9.96 -10.68
N ILE A 59 -12.14 9.75 -9.48
CA ILE A 59 -11.60 10.31 -8.24
C ILE A 59 -10.31 9.58 -7.87
N MET A 60 -10.26 8.26 -8.03
CA MET A 60 -9.12 7.45 -7.61
C MET A 60 -7.85 7.70 -8.42
N LEU A 61 -7.94 7.80 -9.75
CA LEU A 61 -6.78 7.87 -10.66
C LEU A 61 -5.67 8.84 -10.19
N PRO A 62 -5.92 10.16 -9.98
CA PRO A 62 -4.86 11.07 -9.58
C PRO A 62 -4.22 10.73 -8.22
N TYR A 63 -4.98 10.10 -7.32
CA TYR A 63 -4.47 9.70 -6.00
C TYR A 63 -3.69 8.40 -6.01
N THR A 64 -3.65 7.68 -7.14
CA THR A 64 -2.69 6.59 -7.35
C THR A 64 -1.29 7.10 -7.68
N VAL A 65 -1.13 8.40 -7.99
CA VAL A 65 0.13 9.01 -8.42
C VAL A 65 0.66 9.99 -7.38
N ILE A 66 -0.22 10.79 -6.75
CA ILE A 66 0.16 11.85 -5.80
C ILE A 66 1.01 11.34 -4.62
N ALA A 67 0.99 10.05 -4.30
CA ALA A 67 1.81 9.47 -3.25
C ALA A 67 3.33 9.56 -3.54
N ASP A 68 3.72 9.73 -4.80
CA ASP A 68 5.09 9.98 -5.26
C ASP A 68 5.50 11.46 -5.19
N ASP A 69 4.56 12.38 -5.01
CA ASP A 69 4.85 13.81 -5.02
C ASP A 69 5.72 14.22 -3.83
N ASN A 70 6.68 15.12 -4.07
CA ASN A 70 7.63 15.54 -3.03
C ASN A 70 6.96 16.20 -1.80
N ASP A 71 5.79 16.81 -1.98
CA ASP A 71 5.06 17.49 -0.91
C ASP A 71 3.99 16.60 -0.26
N ASP A 72 3.88 15.34 -0.68
CA ASP A 72 2.87 14.41 -0.16
C ASP A 72 3.28 13.80 1.20
N ARG A 73 2.29 13.45 2.03
CA ARG A 73 2.45 12.87 3.37
C ARG A 73 3.14 11.49 3.39
N GLU A 74 3.18 10.79 2.27
CA GLU A 74 3.83 9.49 2.07
C GLU A 74 5.24 9.63 1.52
N ASN A 75 5.63 10.83 1.06
CA ASN A 75 7.01 11.10 0.69
C ASN A 75 7.97 10.90 1.87
N GLY A 76 9.16 10.40 1.56
CA GLY A 76 10.25 10.23 2.50
C GLY A 76 11.09 9.00 2.19
N ALA A 77 12.40 9.14 2.32
CA ALA A 77 13.32 8.08 1.98
C ALA A 77 13.01 6.78 2.76
N GLY A 78 12.80 5.70 2.01
CA GLY A 78 12.51 4.36 2.50
C GLY A 78 11.03 4.04 2.71
N ARG A 79 10.11 5.01 2.55
CA ARG A 79 8.69 4.81 2.86
C ARG A 79 7.95 3.98 1.84
N HIS A 80 8.29 4.06 0.56
CA HIS A 80 7.65 3.29 -0.51
C HIS A 80 8.18 1.84 -0.64
N TYR A 81 9.00 1.41 0.32
CA TYR A 81 9.70 0.14 0.26
C TYR A 81 9.18 -0.82 1.32
N TYR A 82 9.05 -2.10 0.95
CA TYR A 82 8.75 -3.19 1.87
C TYR A 82 9.65 -4.39 1.57
N CYS A 83 10.80 -4.44 2.24
CA CYS A 83 11.96 -5.18 1.73
C CYS A 83 12.04 -6.61 2.26
N ALA A 84 11.65 -7.59 1.44
CA ALA A 84 11.77 -9.00 1.79
C ALA A 84 13.20 -9.56 1.63
N CYS A 85 14.10 -8.80 1.00
CA CYS A 85 15.51 -9.11 0.89
C CYS A 85 16.36 -7.83 0.94
N ASN A 86 17.65 -7.97 1.22
CA ASN A 86 18.60 -6.85 1.18
C ASN A 86 19.12 -6.60 -0.26
N THR A 87 19.95 -5.57 -0.43
CA THR A 87 20.55 -5.17 -1.73
C THR A 87 21.42 -6.24 -2.39
N ASN A 88 21.79 -7.30 -1.68
CA ASN A 88 22.53 -8.43 -2.24
C ASN A 88 21.61 -9.63 -2.55
N GLY A 89 20.29 -9.46 -2.45
CA GLY A 89 19.30 -10.54 -2.64
C GLY A 89 19.18 -11.52 -1.48
N LYS A 90 19.84 -11.26 -0.33
CA LYS A 90 19.71 -12.13 0.85
C LYS A 90 18.33 -11.93 1.49
N PRO A 91 17.53 -12.99 1.68
CA PRO A 91 16.22 -12.89 2.32
C PRO A 91 16.30 -12.27 3.72
N GLN A 92 15.34 -11.42 4.05
CA GLN A 92 15.11 -10.89 5.38
C GLN A 92 14.07 -11.75 6.11
N ARG A 93 14.12 -11.72 7.45
CA ARG A 93 13.08 -12.33 8.29
C ARG A 93 12.08 -11.25 8.70
N THR A 94 10.81 -11.63 8.73
CA THR A 94 9.76 -10.77 9.29
C THR A 94 9.84 -10.75 10.81
N ILE A 95 9.50 -9.62 11.42
CA ILE A 95 9.26 -9.50 12.87
C ILE A 95 7.79 -9.16 13.07
N CYS A 96 7.08 -9.99 13.85
CA CYS A 96 5.63 -9.85 14.08
C CYS A 96 4.81 -9.71 12.77
N GLY A 97 5.29 -10.34 11.69
CA GLY A 97 4.64 -10.30 10.38
C GLY A 97 5.03 -9.11 9.49
N TYR A 98 6.04 -8.32 9.85
CA TYR A 98 6.51 -7.17 9.08
C TYR A 98 7.98 -7.30 8.64
N TYR A 99 8.26 -6.94 7.39
CA TYR A 99 9.62 -6.57 6.94
C TYR A 99 9.96 -5.13 7.28
N ARG A 100 11.24 -4.79 7.22
CA ARG A 100 11.73 -3.43 7.40
C ARG A 100 11.54 -2.62 6.11
N ASN A 101 11.47 -1.30 6.26
CA ASN A 101 11.39 -0.37 5.14
C ASN A 101 12.76 -0.23 4.41
N GLY A 102 12.84 0.65 3.41
CA GLY A 102 14.06 0.83 2.61
C GLY A 102 15.29 1.33 3.38
N LYS A 103 15.10 1.82 4.62
CA LYS A 103 16.15 2.26 5.57
C LYS A 103 16.47 1.22 6.65
N ASP A 104 15.97 0.00 6.53
CA ASP A 104 16.06 -1.04 7.57
C ASP A 104 15.40 -0.67 8.91
N LEU A 105 14.35 0.14 8.88
CA LEU A 105 13.61 0.52 10.09
C LEU A 105 12.21 -0.10 10.11
N PHE A 106 11.74 -0.45 11.31
CA PHE A 106 10.31 -0.56 11.58
C PHE A 106 9.81 0.85 11.83
N ALA A 107 9.24 1.42 10.78
CA ALA A 107 8.69 2.77 10.67
C ALA A 107 7.74 2.78 9.46
N LYS A 108 7.31 3.96 8.99
CA LYS A 108 6.58 4.06 7.72
C LYS A 108 7.32 3.31 6.59
N SER A 109 6.55 2.42 5.96
CA SER A 109 6.87 1.54 4.83
C SER A 109 5.63 1.43 3.95
N ALA A 110 5.77 0.90 2.74
CA ALA A 110 4.65 0.76 1.80
C ALA A 110 3.56 -0.09 2.45
N ARG A 111 3.94 -1.13 3.18
CA ARG A 111 3.01 -1.97 3.95
C ARG A 111 2.24 -1.20 5.01
N THR A 112 2.93 -0.41 5.84
CA THR A 112 2.24 0.29 6.94
C THR A 112 1.32 1.41 6.46
N MET A 113 1.67 2.04 5.33
CA MET A 113 0.88 3.11 4.70
C MET A 113 -0.31 2.50 3.95
N PHE A 114 -0.10 1.40 3.22
CA PHE A 114 -1.17 0.57 2.66
C PHE A 114 -2.24 0.19 3.69
N GLU A 115 -1.84 -0.32 4.86
CA GLU A 115 -2.81 -0.71 5.91
C GLU A 115 -3.58 0.49 6.48
N GLU A 116 -2.91 1.64 6.64
CA GLU A 116 -3.54 2.88 7.09
C GLU A 116 -4.57 3.35 6.06
N ASP A 117 -4.17 3.42 4.79
CA ASP A 117 -5.03 3.87 3.70
C ASP A 117 -6.18 2.89 3.45
N TYR A 118 -5.95 1.58 3.43
CA TYR A 118 -7.03 0.60 3.26
C TYR A 118 -8.05 0.67 4.41
N THR A 119 -7.57 0.78 5.66
CA THR A 119 -8.44 0.89 6.84
C THR A 119 -9.25 2.18 6.80
N MET A 120 -8.60 3.30 6.45
CA MET A 120 -9.28 4.59 6.31
C MET A 120 -10.24 4.60 5.12
N ALA A 121 -9.95 3.90 4.03
CA ALA A 121 -10.85 3.76 2.90
C ALA A 121 -12.18 3.13 3.31
N LEU A 122 -12.12 1.99 4.01
CA LEU A 122 -13.31 1.30 4.51
C LEU A 122 -14.05 2.14 5.55
N THR A 123 -13.30 2.71 6.51
CA THR A 123 -13.84 3.59 7.55
C THR A 123 -14.61 4.76 6.94
N MET A 124 -14.01 5.49 5.99
CA MET A 124 -14.66 6.63 5.35
C MET A 124 -15.87 6.21 4.54
N HIS A 125 -15.75 5.16 3.71
CA HIS A 125 -16.84 4.65 2.89
C HIS A 125 -18.06 4.25 3.73
N GLN A 126 -17.83 3.49 4.81
CA GLN A 126 -18.90 2.97 5.68
C GLN A 126 -19.56 4.05 6.54
N ASN A 127 -18.95 5.23 6.69
CA ASN A 127 -19.56 6.39 7.36
C ASN A 127 -20.14 7.41 6.35
N GLY A 128 -20.29 7.04 5.07
CA GLY A 128 -20.90 7.90 4.05
C GLY A 128 -19.95 8.88 3.37
N PHE A 129 -18.68 8.93 3.77
CA PHE A 129 -17.64 9.76 3.13
C PHE A 129 -17.02 9.02 1.93
N VAL A 130 -17.86 8.65 0.96
CA VAL A 130 -17.51 7.77 -0.16
C VAL A 130 -16.34 8.33 -0.98
N LYS A 131 -16.33 9.63 -1.26
CA LYS A 131 -15.25 10.29 -2.03
C LYS A 131 -13.91 10.22 -1.30
N GLN A 132 -13.90 10.51 -0.01
CA GLN A 132 -12.70 10.40 0.83
C GLN A 132 -12.25 8.94 0.92
N GLY A 133 -13.19 8.00 1.04
CA GLY A 133 -12.91 6.56 1.00
C GLY A 133 -12.22 6.14 -0.30
N ALA A 134 -12.68 6.65 -1.44
CA ALA A 134 -12.06 6.40 -2.75
C ALA A 134 -10.63 6.95 -2.82
N VAL A 135 -10.38 8.15 -2.31
CA VAL A 135 -9.03 8.75 -2.21
C VAL A 135 -8.09 7.83 -1.43
N TYR A 136 -8.51 7.37 -0.24
CA TYR A 136 -7.70 6.44 0.54
C TYR A 136 -7.50 5.09 -0.18
N LEU A 137 -8.53 4.56 -0.84
CA LEU A 137 -8.40 3.30 -1.57
C LEU A 137 -7.38 3.42 -2.72
N ALA A 138 -7.36 4.55 -3.43
CA ALA A 138 -6.38 4.80 -4.48
C ALA A 138 -4.94 4.82 -3.97
N ARG A 139 -4.71 5.40 -2.78
CA ARG A 139 -3.40 5.39 -2.14
C ARG A 139 -2.99 3.99 -1.67
N ALA A 140 -3.95 3.21 -1.17
CA ALA A 140 -3.71 1.79 -0.88
C ALA A 140 -3.36 1.00 -2.16
N VAL A 141 -3.99 1.31 -3.30
CA VAL A 141 -3.63 0.74 -4.62
C VAL A 141 -2.19 1.10 -5.00
N HIS A 142 -1.80 2.37 -4.86
CA HIS A 142 -0.42 2.80 -5.10
C HIS A 142 0.58 1.99 -4.26
N MET A 143 0.37 1.93 -2.94
CA MET A 143 1.27 1.19 -2.05
C MET A 143 1.30 -0.31 -2.33
N MET A 144 0.19 -0.91 -2.77
CA MET A 144 0.15 -2.30 -3.22
C MET A 144 0.99 -2.49 -4.50
N SER A 145 0.87 -1.59 -5.47
CA SER A 145 1.67 -1.61 -6.69
C SER A 145 3.16 -1.53 -6.39
N ASP A 146 3.57 -0.64 -5.49
CA ASP A 146 4.96 -0.52 -5.05
C ASP A 146 5.44 -1.77 -4.31
N MET A 147 4.64 -2.36 -3.42
CA MET A 147 5.00 -3.64 -2.78
C MET A 147 5.11 -4.80 -3.78
N CYS A 148 4.46 -4.69 -4.94
CA CYS A 148 4.62 -5.63 -6.05
C CYS A 148 5.82 -5.24 -6.94
N CYS A 149 6.35 -4.04 -6.88
CA CYS A 149 7.46 -3.64 -7.72
C CYS A 149 8.79 -4.23 -7.21
N LEU A 150 9.57 -4.84 -8.11
CA LEU A 150 10.80 -5.56 -7.74
C LEU A 150 11.83 -4.68 -7.02
N PRO A 151 12.17 -3.47 -7.50
CA PRO A 151 13.08 -2.58 -6.78
C PRO A 151 12.65 -2.29 -5.33
N HIS A 152 11.35 -2.13 -5.10
CA HIS A 152 10.77 -1.78 -3.80
C HIS A 152 10.74 -2.96 -2.82
N ALA A 153 10.44 -4.16 -3.33
CA ALA A 153 10.49 -5.41 -2.57
C ALA A 153 11.92 -5.92 -2.30
N ALA A 154 12.87 -5.61 -3.18
CA ALA A 154 14.26 -6.08 -3.13
C ALA A 154 15.28 -5.05 -2.61
N LYS A 155 14.81 -3.98 -1.96
CA LYS A 155 15.64 -2.91 -1.39
C LYS A 155 16.61 -2.29 -2.40
N MET A 156 16.24 -2.22 -3.67
CA MET A 156 17.02 -1.51 -4.67
C MET A 156 16.69 -0.02 -4.58
N THR A 157 17.02 0.64 -3.47
CA THR A 157 16.50 1.99 -3.22
C THR A 157 17.20 3.07 -4.04
N TYR A 158 16.51 4.20 -4.26
CA TYR A 158 17.07 5.42 -4.89
C TYR A 158 18.31 5.99 -4.19
N PHE A 159 18.53 5.64 -2.93
CA PHE A 159 19.67 6.07 -2.11
C PHE A 159 20.64 4.92 -1.80
N SER A 160 20.57 3.82 -2.54
CA SER A 160 21.49 2.68 -2.42
C SER A 160 22.42 2.56 -3.63
N LYS A 161 23.40 1.66 -3.54
CA LYS A 161 24.23 1.26 -4.69
C LYS A 161 23.45 0.66 -5.86
N MET A 162 22.18 0.32 -5.67
CA MET A 162 21.29 -0.25 -6.69
C MET A 162 20.42 0.80 -7.39
N ARG A 163 20.62 2.10 -7.09
CA ARG A 163 19.86 3.22 -7.65
C ARG A 163 19.73 3.15 -9.18
N SER A 164 20.82 2.87 -9.90
CA SER A 164 20.77 2.83 -11.36
C SER A 164 19.89 1.69 -11.89
N VAL A 165 19.90 0.53 -11.22
CA VAL A 165 19.01 -0.59 -11.60
C VAL A 165 17.55 -0.22 -11.34
N HIS A 166 17.26 0.44 -10.21
CA HIS A 166 15.92 0.93 -9.90
C HIS A 166 15.38 1.84 -10.99
N ILE A 167 16.11 2.91 -11.31
CA ILE A 167 15.72 3.90 -12.32
C ILE A 167 15.46 3.21 -13.65
N ARG A 168 16.41 2.38 -14.12
CA ARG A 168 16.28 1.73 -15.43
C ARG A 168 15.16 0.69 -15.48
N TYR A 169 14.86 0.03 -14.37
CA TYR A 169 13.73 -0.89 -14.28
C TYR A 169 12.41 -0.13 -14.46
N GLU A 170 12.23 0.97 -13.72
CA GLU A 170 11.00 1.78 -13.82
C GLU A 170 10.90 2.52 -15.16
N ASP A 171 12.01 2.99 -15.72
CA ASP A 171 12.07 3.58 -17.07
C ASP A 171 11.60 2.57 -18.13
N LEU A 172 12.11 1.33 -18.09
CA LEU A 172 11.71 0.29 -19.04
C LEU A 172 10.23 -0.08 -18.86
N ALA A 173 9.76 -0.26 -17.62
CA ALA A 173 8.36 -0.51 -17.35
C ALA A 173 7.45 0.60 -17.91
N ARG A 174 7.86 1.87 -17.77
CA ARG A 174 7.13 3.05 -18.29
C ARG A 174 7.14 3.13 -19.82
N ALA A 175 8.25 2.75 -20.46
CA ALA A 175 8.31 2.67 -21.91
C ALA A 175 7.37 1.58 -22.44
N MET A 176 7.33 0.41 -21.78
CA MET A 176 6.56 -0.76 -22.20
C MET A 176 5.05 -0.64 -21.92
N TYR A 177 4.67 -0.17 -20.74
CA TYR A 177 3.29 -0.22 -20.27
C TYR A 177 2.50 1.04 -20.67
N PRO A 178 1.19 0.93 -20.98
CA PRO A 178 0.41 -0.31 -21.17
C PRO A 178 0.54 -0.91 -22.58
N GLU A 179 1.01 -0.14 -23.57
CA GLU A 179 0.93 -0.47 -25.01
C GLU A 179 1.54 -1.83 -25.39
N PHE A 180 2.70 -2.18 -24.84
CA PHE A 180 3.44 -3.39 -25.20
C PHE A 180 3.23 -4.55 -24.23
N VAL A 181 2.34 -4.39 -23.27
CA VAL A 181 1.96 -5.44 -22.31
C VAL A 181 0.52 -5.82 -22.63
N PRO A 182 0.28 -7.00 -23.25
CA PRO A 182 -1.08 -7.44 -23.54
C PRO A 182 -1.97 -7.41 -22.31
N GLU A 183 -3.27 -7.29 -22.50
CA GLU A 183 -4.20 -7.50 -21.39
C GLU A 183 -4.23 -8.99 -21.02
N GLN A 184 -4.46 -9.28 -19.75
CA GLN A 184 -4.62 -10.64 -19.24
C GLN A 184 -6.07 -10.90 -18.83
N HIS A 185 -6.37 -12.16 -18.49
CA HIS A 185 -7.58 -12.55 -17.80
C HIS A 185 -7.22 -13.23 -16.48
N ILE A 186 -8.13 -13.19 -15.52
CA ILE A 186 -7.94 -13.84 -14.22
C ILE A 186 -9.12 -14.76 -13.91
N THR A 187 -8.94 -15.56 -12.87
CA THR A 187 -9.99 -16.41 -12.30
C THR A 187 -10.33 -15.93 -10.89
N TYR A 188 -11.45 -16.42 -10.35
CA TYR A 188 -11.89 -16.10 -8.99
C TYR A 188 -10.84 -16.47 -7.91
N ASP A 189 -9.99 -17.48 -8.14
CA ASP A 189 -8.91 -17.82 -7.21
C ASP A 189 -7.87 -16.71 -7.06
N HIS A 190 -7.62 -15.94 -8.12
CA HIS A 190 -6.74 -14.77 -8.04
C HIS A 190 -7.32 -13.72 -7.10
N LEU A 191 -8.65 -13.48 -7.15
CA LEU A 191 -9.33 -12.53 -6.26
C LEU A 191 -9.29 -12.93 -4.79
N ARG A 192 -9.05 -14.22 -4.48
CA ARG A 192 -8.95 -14.74 -3.11
C ARG A 192 -7.58 -14.50 -2.45
N ARG A 193 -6.62 -13.89 -3.14
CA ARG A 193 -5.27 -13.57 -2.64
C ARG A 193 -5.29 -12.93 -1.25
N PHE A 194 -6.24 -12.04 -0.98
CA PHE A 194 -6.40 -11.37 0.32
C PHE A 194 -7.63 -11.83 1.10
N SER A 195 -7.94 -13.13 1.09
CA SER A 195 -9.14 -13.67 1.74
C SER A 195 -9.12 -13.64 3.28
N MET A 196 -7.93 -13.65 3.90
CA MET A 196 -7.77 -13.61 5.36
C MET A 196 -8.06 -12.22 5.93
N ARG A 197 -9.13 -12.07 6.70
CA ARG A 197 -9.51 -10.76 7.26
C ARG A 197 -8.64 -10.28 8.40
N SER A 198 -8.14 -11.19 9.22
CA SER A 198 -7.39 -10.87 10.43
C SER A 198 -6.09 -10.10 10.18
N SER A 199 -5.49 -10.20 8.98
CA SER A 199 -4.33 -9.42 8.55
C SER A 199 -3.98 -9.67 7.07
N PHE A 200 -3.30 -8.72 6.43
CA PHE A 200 -2.66 -8.88 5.12
C PHE A 200 -1.28 -9.56 5.18
N SER A 201 -0.75 -9.87 6.38
CA SER A 201 0.66 -10.25 6.58
C SER A 201 1.07 -11.46 5.76
N THR A 202 0.33 -12.57 5.84
CA THR A 202 0.69 -13.80 5.12
C THR A 202 0.80 -13.58 3.61
N ALA A 203 -0.24 -12.99 3.00
CA ALA A 203 -0.31 -12.81 1.56
C ALA A 203 0.75 -11.84 1.02
N ILE A 204 0.89 -10.66 1.62
CA ILE A 204 1.89 -9.67 1.17
C ILE A 204 3.31 -10.16 1.43
N ASN A 205 3.59 -10.81 2.57
CA ASN A 205 4.94 -11.32 2.83
C ASN A 205 5.31 -12.45 1.85
N ALA A 206 4.38 -13.35 1.56
CA ALA A 206 4.56 -14.38 0.55
C ALA A 206 4.83 -13.77 -0.82
N ASN A 207 4.07 -12.72 -1.20
CA ASN A 207 4.27 -12.00 -2.44
C ASN A 207 5.68 -11.38 -2.49
N SER A 208 6.02 -10.47 -1.55
CA SER A 208 7.32 -9.78 -1.52
C SER A 208 8.50 -10.75 -1.51
N ALA A 209 8.39 -11.87 -0.78
CA ALA A 209 9.41 -12.91 -0.78
C ALA A 209 9.55 -13.61 -2.16
N ALA A 210 8.44 -13.84 -2.87
CA ALA A 210 8.47 -14.37 -4.24
C ALA A 210 9.15 -13.41 -5.20
N ILE A 211 8.89 -12.10 -5.09
CA ILE A 211 9.53 -11.07 -5.92
C ILE A 211 11.04 -11.10 -5.77
N CYS A 212 11.51 -11.17 -4.52
CA CYS A 212 12.94 -11.27 -4.23
C CYS A 212 13.61 -12.51 -4.83
N ARG A 213 12.90 -13.65 -4.96
CA ARG A 213 13.45 -14.85 -5.60
C ARG A 213 13.65 -14.64 -7.10
N ASP A 214 12.83 -13.80 -7.72
CA ASP A 214 12.84 -13.56 -9.16
C ASP A 214 13.83 -12.49 -9.62
N VAL A 215 14.60 -11.90 -8.70
CA VAL A 215 15.63 -10.88 -9.00
C VAL A 215 16.61 -11.34 -10.09
N HIS A 216 16.91 -12.64 -10.13
CA HIS A 216 17.83 -13.21 -11.13
C HIS A 216 17.28 -13.20 -12.56
N LYS A 217 15.95 -13.13 -12.75
CA LYS A 217 15.31 -13.10 -14.08
C LYS A 217 15.67 -11.83 -14.85
N LEU A 218 16.02 -10.74 -14.16
CA LEU A 218 16.55 -9.53 -14.81
C LEU A 218 17.88 -9.74 -15.53
N PHE A 219 18.64 -10.79 -15.17
CA PHE A 219 19.90 -11.11 -15.84
C PHE A 219 19.73 -11.81 -17.18
N THR A 220 18.58 -12.44 -17.42
CA THR A 220 18.37 -13.33 -18.58
C THR A 220 17.21 -12.88 -19.46
N ALA A 221 16.12 -12.40 -18.88
CA ALA A 221 14.89 -12.03 -19.58
C ALA A 221 14.20 -10.82 -18.92
N PRO A 222 14.81 -9.61 -18.98
CA PRO A 222 14.29 -8.43 -18.30
C PRO A 222 12.88 -8.02 -18.74
N VAL A 223 12.57 -8.10 -20.04
CA VAL A 223 11.25 -7.77 -20.61
C VAL A 223 10.17 -8.70 -20.03
N GLU A 224 10.40 -10.01 -20.10
CA GLU A 224 9.45 -11.01 -19.58
C GLU A 224 9.29 -10.90 -18.06
N ALA A 225 10.38 -10.63 -17.34
CA ALA A 225 10.35 -10.43 -15.89
C ALA A 225 9.47 -9.23 -15.49
N ILE A 226 9.55 -8.12 -16.24
CA ILE A 226 8.73 -6.92 -16.01
C ILE A 226 7.28 -7.17 -16.38
N ILE A 227 6.99 -7.81 -17.52
CA ILE A 227 5.62 -8.17 -17.95
C ILE A 227 4.95 -9.06 -16.91
N ASN A 228 5.60 -10.16 -16.51
CA ASN A 228 5.08 -11.06 -15.49
C ASN A 228 4.85 -10.33 -14.17
N ARG A 229 5.68 -9.33 -13.86
CA ARG A 229 5.46 -8.54 -12.65
C ARG A 229 4.25 -7.63 -12.77
N LEU A 230 4.08 -6.92 -13.88
CA LEU A 230 2.91 -6.09 -14.13
C LEU A 230 1.63 -6.92 -14.06
N TYR A 231 1.63 -8.14 -14.61
CA TYR A 231 0.50 -9.05 -14.47
C TYR A 231 0.17 -9.42 -13.02
N ASP A 232 1.17 -9.79 -12.25
CA ASP A 232 0.98 -10.10 -10.83
C ASP A 232 0.49 -8.87 -10.04
N THR A 233 0.94 -7.67 -10.40
CA THR A 233 0.49 -6.41 -9.78
C THR A 233 -0.98 -6.13 -10.11
N GLU A 234 -1.38 -6.21 -11.38
CA GLU A 234 -2.78 -6.07 -11.80
C GLU A 234 -3.69 -7.05 -11.04
N GLN A 235 -3.26 -8.32 -10.92
CA GLN A 235 -3.97 -9.35 -10.14
C GLN A 235 -4.05 -9.00 -8.65
N ALA A 236 -2.96 -8.50 -8.05
CA ALA A 236 -2.94 -8.08 -6.66
C ALA A 236 -3.92 -6.94 -6.41
N VAL A 237 -3.94 -5.93 -7.29
CA VAL A 237 -4.84 -4.79 -7.19
C VAL A 237 -6.29 -5.22 -7.39
N ALA A 238 -6.60 -6.09 -8.36
CA ALA A 238 -7.94 -6.63 -8.52
C ALA A 238 -8.42 -7.39 -7.26
N ALA A 239 -7.55 -8.22 -6.67
CA ALA A 239 -7.84 -8.90 -5.41
C ALA A 239 -8.01 -7.94 -4.22
N LEU A 240 -7.28 -6.83 -4.19
CA LEU A 240 -7.43 -5.77 -3.18
C LEU A 240 -8.79 -5.09 -3.29
N LEU A 241 -9.21 -4.71 -4.50
CA LEU A 241 -10.51 -4.11 -4.77
C LEU A 241 -11.65 -5.07 -4.43
N TYR A 242 -11.52 -6.35 -4.78
CA TYR A 242 -12.46 -7.39 -4.39
C TYR A 242 -12.54 -7.56 -2.87
N ARG A 243 -11.37 -7.51 -2.18
CA ARG A 243 -11.32 -7.58 -0.74
C ARG A 243 -12.00 -6.38 -0.08
N PHE A 244 -11.81 -5.17 -0.61
CA PHE A 244 -12.53 -3.97 -0.19
C PHE A 244 -14.04 -4.17 -0.29
N TYR A 245 -14.54 -4.60 -1.46
CA TYR A 245 -15.95 -4.91 -1.65
C TYR A 245 -16.47 -5.88 -0.59
N ARG A 246 -15.78 -7.01 -0.37
CA ARG A 246 -16.19 -8.02 0.63
C ARG A 246 -16.18 -7.51 2.06
N ASP A 247 -15.34 -6.54 2.39
CA ASP A 247 -15.28 -5.95 3.72
C ASP A 247 -16.39 -4.90 3.93
N THR A 248 -16.90 -4.28 2.85
CA THR A 248 -18.08 -3.40 2.94
C THR A 248 -19.38 -4.14 3.29
N LYS A 249 -19.41 -5.47 3.17
CA LYS A 249 -20.58 -6.32 3.36
C LYS A 249 -20.64 -7.02 4.73
N VAL A 250 -19.72 -6.70 5.62
CA VAL A 250 -19.63 -7.31 6.96
C VAL A 250 -19.59 -6.22 8.02
N THR A 251 -19.83 -6.60 9.28
CA THR A 251 -19.83 -5.65 10.40
C THR A 251 -18.45 -5.03 10.65
N PRO A 252 -18.36 -3.87 11.34
CA PRO A 252 -17.09 -3.22 11.66
C PRO A 252 -16.07 -4.15 12.31
N LEU A 253 -16.51 -4.99 13.25
CA LEU A 253 -15.64 -5.95 13.95
C LEU A 253 -15.10 -7.06 13.02
N ARG A 254 -15.87 -7.51 12.03
CA ARG A 254 -15.44 -8.55 11.08
C ARG A 254 -14.64 -7.98 9.92
N GLY A 255 -14.98 -6.79 9.45
CA GLY A 255 -14.30 -6.07 8.37
C GLY A 255 -13.08 -5.27 8.83
N HIS A 256 -12.93 -5.10 10.15
CA HIS A 256 -11.87 -4.32 10.79
C HIS A 256 -11.78 -2.88 10.29
N TYR A 257 -12.93 -2.22 10.22
CA TYR A 257 -13.05 -0.79 9.97
C TYR A 257 -13.77 -0.12 11.14
N ILE A 258 -13.76 1.20 11.17
CA ILE A 258 -14.26 1.98 12.30
C ILE A 258 -15.53 2.73 11.89
N VAL A 259 -16.53 2.76 12.76
CA VAL A 259 -17.75 3.58 12.58
C VAL A 259 -17.97 4.51 13.75
N SER A 260 -18.65 5.62 13.50
CA SER A 260 -19.03 6.56 14.55
C SER A 260 -19.86 5.86 15.62
N GLY A 261 -19.58 6.16 16.89
CA GLY A 261 -20.22 5.51 18.05
C GLY A 261 -19.44 4.35 18.65
N MET A 262 -18.45 3.79 17.94
CA MET A 262 -17.51 2.83 18.54
C MET A 262 -16.67 3.49 19.65
N VAL A 263 -16.06 2.70 20.50
CA VAL A 263 -15.35 3.14 21.69
C VAL A 263 -13.88 2.72 21.62
N CYS A 264 -12.99 3.63 22.01
CA CYS A 264 -11.55 3.40 22.07
C CYS A 264 -10.98 3.96 23.36
N HIS A 265 -9.88 3.40 23.84
CA HIS A 265 -9.11 3.95 24.97
C HIS A 265 -7.72 4.38 24.47
N PRO A 266 -7.60 5.53 23.77
CA PRO A 266 -6.39 5.92 23.08
C PRO A 266 -5.32 6.54 24.00
N PHE A 267 -5.72 7.14 25.12
CA PHE A 267 -4.81 7.82 26.06
C PHE A 267 -4.93 7.16 27.43
N SER A 268 -3.80 6.96 28.12
CA SER A 268 -3.75 6.22 29.39
C SER A 268 -4.32 6.99 30.58
N ASP A 269 -4.46 8.30 30.44
CA ASP A 269 -4.97 9.25 31.43
C ASP A 269 -6.43 9.68 31.16
N MET A 270 -7.06 9.14 30.12
CA MET A 270 -8.44 9.45 29.75
C MET A 270 -9.33 8.21 29.92
N PRO A 271 -10.63 8.37 30.19
CA PRO A 271 -11.58 7.25 30.12
C PRO A 271 -11.73 6.75 28.68
N ALA A 272 -12.55 5.71 28.49
CA ALA A 272 -12.92 5.27 27.16
C ALA A 272 -13.66 6.41 26.42
N LEU A 273 -13.23 6.69 25.19
CA LEU A 273 -13.72 7.77 24.34
C LEU A 273 -14.56 7.22 23.21
N LYS A 274 -15.64 7.93 22.87
CA LYS A 274 -16.44 7.64 21.68
C LYS A 274 -15.69 8.10 20.44
N VAL A 275 -15.74 7.30 19.40
CA VAL A 275 -15.21 7.61 18.08
C VAL A 275 -16.25 8.39 17.28
N LYS A 276 -15.81 9.46 16.64
CA LYS A 276 -16.55 10.17 15.62
C LYS A 276 -15.74 10.21 14.34
N VAL A 277 -16.32 9.69 13.26
CA VAL A 277 -15.71 9.75 11.93
C VAL A 277 -16.21 11.00 11.24
N THR A 278 -15.26 11.80 10.73
CA THR A 278 -15.51 13.03 9.99
C THR A 278 -14.87 12.93 8.62
N GLU A 279 -15.17 13.86 7.71
CA GLU A 279 -14.51 13.94 6.40
C GLU A 279 -12.97 14.05 6.49
N LYS A 280 -12.44 14.56 7.62
CA LYS A 280 -10.99 14.76 7.82
C LYS A 280 -10.29 13.54 8.41
N GLY A 281 -11.03 12.69 9.13
CA GLY A 281 -10.47 11.57 9.87
C GLY A 281 -11.29 11.20 11.10
N ILE A 282 -10.64 10.51 12.02
CA ILE A 282 -11.21 10.04 13.28
C ILE A 282 -10.93 11.08 14.38
N SER A 283 -11.98 11.57 15.02
CA SER A 283 -11.89 12.35 16.26
C SER A 283 -12.45 11.54 17.43
N PHE A 284 -12.09 11.95 18.64
CA PHE A 284 -12.60 11.34 19.87
C PHE A 284 -13.50 12.31 20.63
N GLU A 285 -14.53 11.80 21.28
CA GLU A 285 -15.46 12.56 22.11
C GLU A 285 -15.56 11.94 23.50
N HIS A 286 -15.63 12.79 24.53
CA HIS A 286 -15.98 12.42 25.90
C HIS A 286 -17.28 13.12 26.26
N GLU A 287 -18.32 12.35 26.60
CA GLU A 287 -19.65 12.89 26.95
C GLU A 287 -20.23 13.88 25.91
N GLY A 288 -19.93 13.64 24.62
CA GLY A 288 -20.38 14.49 23.51
C GLY A 288 -19.49 15.71 23.24
N ILE A 289 -18.42 15.90 24.02
CA ILE A 289 -17.47 17.00 23.85
C ILE A 289 -16.23 16.49 23.10
N PRO A 290 -15.79 17.14 22.00
CA PRO A 290 -14.57 16.78 21.29
C PRO A 290 -13.32 16.84 22.16
N VAL A 291 -12.52 15.78 22.13
CA VAL A 291 -11.24 15.69 22.83
C VAL A 291 -10.13 16.20 21.91
N ASN A 292 -9.51 17.31 22.31
CA ASN A 292 -8.35 17.88 21.64
C ASN A 292 -7.11 17.68 22.53
N THR A 293 -6.06 17.08 21.98
CA THR A 293 -4.81 16.83 22.71
C THR A 293 -3.64 17.56 22.05
N HIS A 294 -2.54 17.74 22.79
CA HIS A 294 -1.29 18.30 22.24
C HIS A 294 -0.66 17.42 21.15
N ILE A 295 -1.04 16.14 21.07
CA ILE A 295 -0.59 15.20 20.04
C ILE A 295 -1.53 15.15 18.81
N GLY A 296 -2.68 15.83 18.88
CA GLY A 296 -3.62 15.98 17.78
C GLY A 296 -5.09 15.88 18.19
N SER A 297 -5.96 16.30 17.27
CA SER A 297 -7.42 16.23 17.39
C SER A 297 -8.08 15.34 16.34
N THR A 298 -7.33 14.98 15.29
CA THR A 298 -7.81 14.13 14.19
C THR A 298 -6.75 13.10 13.84
N PHE A 299 -7.20 11.85 13.70
CA PHE A 299 -6.36 10.68 13.56
C PHE A 299 -6.75 9.87 12.31
N ARG A 300 -5.78 9.13 11.80
CA ARG A 300 -5.96 7.98 10.91
C ARG A 300 -5.73 6.71 11.71
N ALA A 301 -6.40 5.64 11.29
CA ALA A 301 -6.24 4.32 11.88
C ALA A 301 -5.70 3.34 10.84
N ALA A 302 -4.97 2.34 11.31
CA ALA A 302 -4.50 1.23 10.49
C ALA A 302 -4.75 -0.07 11.24
N HIS A 303 -5.59 -0.94 10.70
CA HIS A 303 -5.73 -2.32 11.18
C HIS A 303 -4.42 -3.05 10.96
N ARG A 304 -3.81 -3.55 12.04
CA ARG A 304 -2.52 -4.25 11.99
C ARG A 304 -2.72 -5.76 12.04
N ARG A 305 -3.49 -6.23 13.02
CA ARG A 305 -3.81 -7.64 13.23
C ARG A 305 -4.94 -7.81 14.24
N ASN A 306 -5.73 -8.88 14.10
CA ASN A 306 -6.66 -9.36 15.14
C ASN A 306 -7.63 -8.28 15.68
N GLY A 307 -8.04 -7.33 14.84
CA GLY A 307 -8.93 -6.24 15.21
C GLY A 307 -8.26 -5.11 16.02
N LEU A 308 -6.93 -5.11 16.10
CA LEU A 308 -6.15 -4.05 16.74
C LEU A 308 -5.64 -3.04 15.71
N PHE A 309 -5.73 -1.78 16.09
CA PHE A 309 -5.39 -0.64 15.25
C PHE A 309 -4.21 0.13 15.82
N SER A 310 -3.34 0.67 14.98
CA SER A 310 -2.50 1.81 15.38
C SER A 310 -3.19 3.12 15.00
N LEU A 311 -2.95 4.18 15.75
CA LEU A 311 -3.52 5.51 15.50
C LEU A 311 -2.40 6.53 15.20
N SER A 312 -2.54 7.25 14.09
CA SER A 312 -1.58 8.27 13.63
C SER A 312 -2.28 9.62 13.51
N PRO A 313 -1.80 10.72 14.10
CA PRO A 313 -2.41 12.03 13.90
C PRO A 313 -2.24 12.51 12.46
N LEU A 314 -3.28 13.16 11.90
CA LEU A 314 -3.33 13.55 10.50
C LEU A 314 -2.17 14.48 10.09
N GLY A 315 -1.83 15.44 10.96
CA GLY A 315 -0.78 16.44 10.74
C GLY A 315 0.65 15.96 10.99
N ASN A 316 0.87 14.66 11.16
CA ASN A 316 2.20 14.12 11.42
C ASN A 316 2.84 13.51 10.16
N PRO A 317 3.70 14.26 9.44
CA PRO A 317 4.36 13.73 8.25
C PRO A 317 5.33 12.62 8.59
N SER A 318 5.94 12.61 9.79
CA SER A 318 6.95 11.64 10.23
C SER A 318 6.43 10.20 10.34
N GLY A 319 5.11 10.02 10.44
CA GLY A 319 4.49 8.69 10.53
C GLY A 319 4.65 8.02 11.89
N TYR A 320 4.69 8.83 12.93
CA TYR A 320 4.63 8.35 14.30
C TYR A 320 3.20 8.08 14.72
N VAL A 321 3.05 7.14 15.64
CA VAL A 321 1.78 6.64 16.16
C VAL A 321 1.62 6.99 17.63
N LEU A 322 0.38 6.89 18.11
CA LEU A 322 0.07 6.91 19.55
C LEU A 322 0.67 5.68 20.24
N SER A 323 1.10 5.85 21.49
CA SER A 323 1.48 4.76 22.39
C SER A 323 0.96 5.03 23.79
N ARG A 324 0.38 4.01 24.44
CA ARG A 324 -0.08 4.12 25.84
C ARG A 324 1.04 4.30 26.86
N GLN A 325 2.30 4.06 26.47
CA GLN A 325 3.47 4.22 27.33
C GLN A 325 4.13 5.60 27.21
N SER A 326 3.70 6.43 26.26
CA SER A 326 4.37 7.69 25.95
C SER A 326 3.36 8.82 25.82
N ARG A 327 3.68 9.97 26.43
CA ARG A 327 2.95 11.23 26.20
C ARG A 327 3.30 11.91 24.88
N LYS A 328 4.24 11.34 24.12
CA LYS A 328 4.69 11.79 22.80
C LYS A 328 4.39 10.72 21.75
N LEU A 329 4.29 11.14 20.49
CA LEU A 329 4.22 10.22 19.36
C LEU A 329 5.53 9.43 19.23
N VAL A 330 5.43 8.16 18.87
CA VAL A 330 6.59 7.26 18.72
C VAL A 330 6.63 6.61 17.33
N PRO A 331 7.81 6.23 16.81
CA PRO A 331 7.89 5.40 15.61
C PRO A 331 7.09 4.11 15.78
N PHE A 332 6.41 3.69 14.71
CA PHE A 332 5.68 2.43 14.71
C PHE A 332 6.64 1.25 14.88
N ASP A 333 6.39 0.40 15.87
CA ASP A 333 7.09 -0.85 16.11
C ASP A 333 6.08 -2.00 16.23
N PRO A 334 6.09 -2.99 15.32
CA PRO A 334 5.12 -4.09 15.34
C PRO A 334 5.27 -5.02 16.56
N ARG A 335 6.33 -4.85 17.36
CA ARG A 335 6.55 -5.57 18.64
C ARG A 335 5.87 -4.89 19.83
N ASP A 336 5.57 -3.59 19.71
CA ASP A 336 5.07 -2.79 20.82
C ASP A 336 3.53 -2.84 20.84
N GLU A 337 2.98 -3.76 21.64
CA GLU A 337 1.53 -3.89 21.84
C GLU A 337 0.89 -2.61 22.41
N LYS A 338 1.66 -1.69 22.98
CA LYS A 338 1.12 -0.44 23.55
C LYS A 338 0.80 0.60 22.48
N GLN A 339 1.21 0.35 21.24
CA GLN A 339 0.83 1.11 20.05
C GLN A 339 -0.45 0.58 19.39
N LEU A 340 -1.02 -0.50 19.94
CA LEU A 340 -2.18 -1.19 19.39
C LEU A 340 -3.41 -0.99 20.27
N PHE A 341 -4.51 -0.61 19.62
CA PHE A 341 -5.75 -0.19 20.26
C PHE A 341 -6.90 -1.07 19.77
N GLY A 342 -7.66 -1.63 20.71
CA GLY A 342 -8.98 -2.17 20.41
C GLY A 342 -9.97 -1.04 20.22
N ILE A 343 -10.76 -1.11 19.16
CA ILE A 343 -11.85 -0.18 18.87
C ILE A 343 -13.09 -1.03 18.67
N ILE A 344 -14.08 -0.87 19.56
CA ILE A 344 -15.23 -1.78 19.70
C ILE A 344 -16.57 -1.07 19.59
#